data_AF-A0A1W9UGP9-F1
#
_entry.id   AF-A0A1W9UGP9-F1
#
_cell.length_a   1.000
_cell.length_b   1.000
_cell.length_c   1.000
_cell.angle_alpha   90.00
_cell.angle_beta   90.00
_cell.angle_gamma   90.00
#
_symmetry.space_group_name_H-M   'P 1'
#
loop_
_entity.id
_entity.type
_entity.pdbx_description
1 polymer ?
#
loop_
_entity_poly.entity_id
_entity_poly.type
_entity_poly.pdbx_seq_one_letter_code
_entity_poly.pdbx_strand_id
1 'polypeptide(L)'
;MLGCSIKAQPGHFYAVGVGPGCADLLTLRAAAIISSADQVISPQAKGSARSLALEVVQPFLDQQEVVCVNYPMSRNNKVTQQRWQKLAETVSENCRRQRSVVQLTLGDPLIFATSSYLLAELTAYMPEGNIHIVPGVSAFQAGASRFGEPLTLQEDRMTLMSATDLSAVAGALEHCETLILYKAGAVINELIKLLRQRNILSHARLISGVDQRDDELILDNLEDWQPVALNYMTTMIIHTGRRVWNEAK
;
A
#
# COMPACT_ATOMS: atom_id res chain seq x y z
N MET A 1 -8.54 12.04 20.65
CA MET A 1 -7.53 10.96 20.58
C MET A 1 -8.11 9.74 21.25
N LEU A 2 -8.40 8.67 20.52
CA LEU A 2 -8.72 7.37 21.13
C LEU A 2 -7.50 6.95 21.96
N GLY A 3 -7.57 7.11 23.29
CA GLY A 3 -6.63 6.44 24.17
C GLY A 3 -6.80 4.94 23.99
N CYS A 4 -5.73 4.24 23.57
CA CYS A 4 -5.53 2.78 23.52
C CYS A 4 -6.76 1.83 23.44
N SER A 5 -7.89 2.22 22.86
CA SER A 5 -9.02 1.31 22.68
C SER A 5 -8.62 0.33 21.58
N ILE A 6 -8.42 -0.92 21.99
CA ILE A 6 -7.97 -2.02 21.13
C ILE A 6 -9.13 -2.56 20.27
N LYS A 7 -10.38 -2.14 20.55
CA LYS A 7 -11.60 -2.61 19.86
C LYS A 7 -12.27 -1.53 19.02
N ALA A 8 -12.95 -1.96 17.96
CA ALA A 8 -13.76 -1.11 17.09
C ALA A 8 -14.99 -0.61 17.86
N GLN A 9 -15.33 0.67 17.67
CA GLN A 9 -16.41 1.33 18.40
C GLN A 9 -17.68 1.41 17.53
N PRO A 10 -18.88 1.17 18.11
CA PRO A 10 -20.16 1.37 17.46
C PRO A 10 -20.30 2.77 16.83
N GLY A 11 -20.62 2.84 15.55
CA GLY A 11 -20.78 4.10 14.82
C GLY A 11 -19.49 4.78 14.37
N HIS A 12 -18.39 4.04 14.37
CA HIS A 12 -17.09 4.49 13.88
C HIS A 12 -16.64 3.74 12.63
N PHE A 13 -15.86 4.44 11.81
CA PHE A 13 -15.20 3.91 10.63
C PHE A 13 -13.69 3.80 10.85
N TYR A 14 -13.09 2.74 10.32
CA TYR A 14 -11.66 2.47 10.41
C TYR A 14 -11.09 2.11 9.03
N ALA A 15 -10.17 2.91 8.50
CA ALA A 15 -9.30 2.47 7.41
C ALA A 15 -8.10 1.74 8.00
N VAL A 16 -7.95 0.44 7.70
CA VAL A 16 -6.96 -0.43 8.36
C VAL A 16 -5.96 -0.96 7.34
N GLY A 17 -4.68 -0.64 7.57
CA GLY A 17 -3.56 -1.24 6.86
C GLY A 17 -3.35 -2.68 7.30
N VAL A 18 -3.42 -3.62 6.36
CA VAL A 18 -3.27 -5.06 6.65
C VAL A 18 -1.86 -5.58 6.38
N GLY A 19 -0.92 -4.71 6.00
CA GLY A 19 0.41 -5.13 5.61
C GLY A 19 0.50 -5.61 4.16
N PRO A 20 1.67 -6.10 3.72
CA PRO A 20 1.97 -6.39 2.31
C PRO A 20 1.29 -7.65 1.75
N GLY A 21 0.97 -8.64 2.59
CA GLY A 21 0.42 -9.93 2.13
C GLY A 21 0.39 -11.05 3.19
N CYS A 22 1.27 -11.02 4.19
CA CYS A 22 1.30 -12.00 5.27
C CYS A 22 0.64 -11.47 6.56
N ALA A 23 -0.11 -12.35 7.24
CA ALA A 23 -0.85 -12.03 8.46
C ALA A 23 0.05 -11.71 9.67
N ASP A 24 1.28 -12.19 9.69
CA ASP A 24 2.27 -11.92 10.75
C ASP A 24 2.85 -10.50 10.70
N LEU A 25 2.60 -9.76 9.61
CA LEU A 25 2.92 -8.34 9.47
C LEU A 25 1.74 -7.41 9.82
N LEU A 26 0.62 -7.97 10.29
CA LEU A 26 -0.46 -7.17 10.88
C LEU A 26 0.03 -6.52 12.18
N THR A 27 -0.32 -5.24 12.36
CA THR A 27 -0.15 -4.62 13.68
C THR A 27 -1.15 -5.24 14.65
N LEU A 28 -0.78 -5.33 15.94
CA LEU A 28 -1.70 -5.79 16.99
C LEU A 28 -2.99 -4.97 17.03
N ARG A 29 -2.92 -3.68 16.70
CA ARG A 29 -4.07 -2.79 16.59
C ARG A 29 -4.96 -3.17 15.41
N ALA A 30 -4.38 -3.42 14.23
CA ALA A 30 -5.15 -3.84 13.05
C ALA A 30 -5.91 -5.14 13.33
N ALA A 31 -5.21 -6.16 13.83
CA ALA A 31 -5.79 -7.45 14.18
C ALA A 31 -6.99 -7.32 15.14
N ALA A 32 -6.85 -6.52 16.20
CA ALA A 32 -7.90 -6.39 17.19
C ALA A 32 -9.10 -5.55 16.72
N ILE A 33 -8.87 -4.49 15.94
CA ILE A 33 -9.94 -3.69 15.33
C ILE A 33 -10.73 -4.55 14.34
N ILE A 34 -10.05 -5.31 13.46
CA ILE A 34 -10.69 -6.21 12.50
C ILE A 34 -11.52 -7.26 13.24
N SER A 35 -10.95 -7.91 14.25
CA SER A 35 -11.61 -8.99 15.00
C SER A 35 -12.86 -8.53 15.75
N SER A 36 -12.96 -7.25 16.09
CA SER A 36 -14.08 -6.70 16.88
C SER A 36 -15.07 -5.86 16.09
N ALA A 37 -14.87 -5.70 14.78
CA ALA A 37 -15.76 -4.91 13.94
C ALA A 37 -17.07 -5.64 13.63
N ASP A 38 -18.11 -4.91 13.25
CA ASP A 38 -19.40 -5.48 12.80
C ASP A 38 -19.41 -5.76 11.30
N GLN A 39 -18.66 -4.96 10.53
CA GLN A 39 -18.57 -5.07 9.08
C GLN A 39 -17.13 -4.85 8.61
N VAL A 40 -16.69 -5.69 7.65
CA VAL A 40 -15.40 -5.59 6.98
C VAL A 40 -15.62 -5.40 5.49
N ILE A 41 -15.20 -4.25 4.98
CA ILE A 41 -15.19 -3.90 3.56
C ILE A 41 -13.82 -4.28 3.00
N SER A 42 -13.80 -5.16 2.02
CA SER A 42 -12.58 -5.57 1.35
C SER A 42 -12.54 -5.13 -0.12
N PRO A 43 -11.41 -4.57 -0.61
CA PRO A 43 -11.24 -4.29 -2.03
C PRO A 43 -11.20 -5.58 -2.84
N GLN A 44 -11.91 -5.61 -3.97
CA GLN A 44 -11.84 -6.68 -4.95
C GLN A 44 -11.47 -6.11 -6.31
N ALA A 45 -10.54 -6.75 -7.01
CA ALA A 45 -10.22 -6.40 -8.38
C ALA A 45 -11.35 -6.88 -9.32
N LYS A 46 -11.69 -6.07 -10.32
CA LYS A 46 -12.75 -6.42 -11.28
C LYS A 46 -12.40 -7.74 -12.00
N GLY A 47 -13.29 -8.73 -11.91
CA GLY A 47 -13.09 -10.04 -12.54
C GLY A 47 -12.24 -11.02 -11.73
N SER A 48 -11.77 -10.63 -10.54
CA SER A 48 -11.13 -11.53 -9.59
C SER A 48 -12.15 -11.98 -8.54
N ALA A 49 -12.29 -13.30 -8.33
CA ALA A 49 -12.97 -13.82 -7.16
C ALA A 49 -12.16 -13.57 -5.87
N ARG A 50 -10.85 -13.35 -6.01
CA ARG A 50 -9.87 -13.23 -4.93
C ARG A 50 -9.71 -11.79 -4.45
N SER A 51 -9.65 -11.60 -3.14
CA SER A 51 -9.25 -10.34 -2.48
C SER A 51 -8.06 -10.63 -1.57
N LEU A 52 -6.88 -10.17 -1.96
CA LEU A 52 -5.65 -10.39 -1.19
C LEU A 52 -5.75 -9.82 0.24
N ALA A 53 -6.35 -8.63 0.39
CA ALA A 53 -6.55 -8.03 1.70
C ALA A 53 -7.45 -8.89 2.61
N LEU A 54 -8.47 -9.54 2.02
CA LEU A 54 -9.36 -10.43 2.76
C LEU A 54 -8.65 -11.70 3.22
N GLU A 55 -7.80 -12.27 2.38
CA GLU A 55 -7.04 -13.48 2.70
C GLU A 55 -6.06 -13.28 3.86
N VAL A 56 -5.37 -12.12 3.88
CA VAL A 56 -4.47 -11.73 4.96
C VAL A 56 -5.18 -11.80 6.31
N VAL A 57 -6.42 -11.31 6.35
CA VAL A 57 -7.16 -11.13 7.61
C VAL A 57 -8.08 -12.29 7.94
N GLN A 58 -8.18 -13.31 7.07
CA GLN A 58 -9.08 -14.45 7.27
C GLN A 58 -8.97 -15.11 8.65
N PRO A 59 -7.77 -15.26 9.27
CA PRO A 59 -7.67 -15.81 10.63
C PRO A 59 -8.32 -14.96 11.74
N PHE A 60 -8.66 -13.70 11.44
CA PHE A 60 -9.27 -12.74 12.36
C PHE A 60 -10.76 -12.53 12.08
N LEU A 61 -11.30 -13.22 11.07
CA LEU A 61 -12.71 -13.17 10.72
C LEU A 61 -13.46 -14.34 11.34
N ASP A 62 -14.60 -14.03 11.94
CA ASP A 62 -15.55 -14.98 12.54
C ASP A 62 -16.98 -14.56 12.17
N GLN A 63 -17.55 -13.59 12.89
CA GLN A 63 -18.96 -13.19 12.74
C GLN A 63 -19.18 -11.90 11.93
N GLN A 64 -18.11 -11.28 11.44
CA GLN A 64 -18.21 -9.98 10.76
C GLN A 64 -18.92 -10.12 9.41
N GLU A 65 -19.76 -9.14 9.07
CA GLU A 65 -20.29 -9.05 7.71
C GLU A 65 -19.17 -8.64 6.75
N VAL A 66 -18.81 -9.52 5.81
CA VAL A 66 -17.80 -9.21 4.79
C VAL A 66 -18.46 -8.69 3.52
N VAL A 67 -18.09 -7.47 3.12
CA VAL A 67 -18.56 -6.82 1.88
C VAL A 67 -17.39 -6.60 0.93
N CYS A 68 -17.36 -7.36 -0.16
CA CYS A 68 -16.38 -7.16 -1.22
C CYS A 68 -16.84 -6.04 -2.17
N VAL A 69 -16.00 -5.02 -2.35
CA VAL A 69 -16.31 -3.87 -3.20
C VAL A 69 -15.31 -3.77 -4.34
N ASN A 70 -15.83 -3.75 -5.57
CA ASN A 70 -15.04 -3.49 -6.77
C ASN A 70 -14.70 -2.00 -6.86
N TYR A 71 -13.44 -1.64 -6.66
CA TYR A 71 -13.03 -0.24 -6.74
C TYR A 71 -12.88 0.27 -8.19
N PRO A 72 -13.17 1.56 -8.45
CA PRO A 72 -12.91 2.16 -9.75
C PRO A 72 -11.40 2.11 -10.08
N MET A 73 -11.06 1.59 -11.26
CA MET A 73 -9.67 1.56 -11.74
C MET A 73 -9.26 2.86 -12.45
N SER A 74 -10.23 3.57 -13.04
CA SER A 74 -10.01 4.89 -13.61
C SER A 74 -9.80 5.91 -12.50
N ARG A 75 -8.88 6.86 -12.71
CA ARG A 75 -8.59 7.93 -11.75
C ARG A 75 -9.14 9.27 -12.25
N ASN A 76 -9.32 10.20 -11.31
CA ASN A 76 -9.52 11.62 -11.57
C ASN A 76 -10.67 11.95 -12.55
N ASN A 77 -11.84 11.36 -12.34
CA ASN A 77 -13.04 11.69 -13.13
C ASN A 77 -14.31 11.68 -12.27
N LYS A 78 -15.34 12.38 -12.75
CA LYS A 78 -16.62 12.55 -12.04
C LYS A 78 -17.30 11.23 -11.69
N VAL A 79 -17.26 10.25 -12.61
CA VAL A 79 -17.87 8.93 -12.39
C VAL A 79 -17.21 8.20 -11.23
N THR A 80 -15.88 8.28 -11.13
CA THR A 80 -15.10 7.68 -10.04
C THR A 80 -15.42 8.34 -8.72
N GLN A 81 -15.50 9.68 -8.69
CA GLN A 81 -15.86 10.44 -7.49
C GLN A 81 -17.27 10.07 -7.00
N GLN A 82 -18.26 10.03 -7.88
CA GLN A 82 -19.63 9.64 -7.54
C GLN A 82 -19.73 8.23 -6.95
N ARG A 83 -18.89 7.30 -7.41
CA ARG A 83 -18.82 5.95 -6.84
C ARG A 83 -18.26 5.96 -5.41
N TRP A 84 -17.28 6.81 -5.12
CA TRP A 84 -16.77 6.98 -3.75
C TRP A 84 -17.78 7.64 -2.83
N GLN A 85 -18.49 8.67 -3.31
CA GLN A 85 -19.59 9.32 -2.57
C GLN A 85 -20.68 8.33 -2.19
N LYS A 86 -21.13 7.50 -3.14
CA LYS A 86 -22.13 6.47 -2.85
C LYS A 86 -21.65 5.42 -1.83
N LEU A 87 -20.37 5.08 -1.87
CA LEU A 87 -19.79 4.18 -0.86
C LEU A 87 -19.71 4.87 0.51
N ALA A 88 -19.32 6.15 0.56
CA ALA A 88 -19.28 6.95 1.78
C ALA A 88 -20.67 7.08 2.42
N GLU A 89 -21.71 7.32 1.61
CA GLU A 89 -23.11 7.31 2.05
C GLU A 89 -23.49 5.98 2.72
N THR A 90 -23.18 4.87 2.04
CA THR A 90 -23.48 3.51 2.54
C THR A 90 -22.75 3.22 3.85
N VAL A 91 -21.46 3.57 3.94
CA VAL A 91 -20.65 3.41 5.15
C VAL A 91 -21.18 4.26 6.29
N SER A 92 -21.51 5.52 6.02
CA SER A 92 -22.06 6.45 7.03
C SER A 92 -23.41 5.97 7.57
N GLU A 93 -24.24 5.36 6.73
CA GLU A 93 -25.53 4.80 7.14
C GLU A 93 -25.35 3.60 8.06
N ASN A 94 -24.41 2.69 7.75
CA ASN A 94 -24.06 1.61 8.67
C ASN A 94 -23.55 2.14 10.01
N CYS A 95 -22.70 3.17 9.99
CA CYS A 95 -22.21 3.81 11.21
C CYS A 95 -23.37 4.46 12.02
N ARG A 96 -24.33 5.14 11.38
CA ARG A 96 -25.50 5.70 12.07
C ARG A 96 -26.34 4.63 12.77
N ARG A 97 -26.37 3.42 12.23
CA ARG A 97 -26.99 2.24 12.86
C ARG A 97 -26.15 1.60 13.97
N GLN A 98 -25.18 2.34 14.51
CA GLN A 98 -24.28 1.90 15.59
C GLN A 98 -23.42 0.69 15.19
N ARG A 99 -23.17 0.48 13.89
CA ARG A 99 -22.21 -0.53 13.44
C ARG A 99 -20.82 0.07 13.33
N SER A 100 -19.82 -0.71 13.71
CA SER A 100 -18.41 -0.43 13.46
C SER A 100 -18.03 -0.97 12.08
N VAL A 101 -17.42 -0.13 11.25
CA VAL A 101 -17.09 -0.46 9.86
C VAL A 101 -15.59 -0.37 9.63
N VAL A 102 -14.98 -1.46 9.19
CA VAL A 102 -13.56 -1.54 8.82
C VAL A 102 -13.43 -1.60 7.31
N GLN A 103 -12.55 -0.79 6.72
CA GLN A 103 -12.09 -0.94 5.34
C GLN A 103 -10.66 -1.48 5.34
N LEU A 104 -10.47 -2.64 4.73
CA LEU A 104 -9.14 -3.24 4.58
C LEU A 104 -8.35 -2.55 3.47
N THR A 105 -7.06 -2.34 3.73
CA THR A 105 -6.10 -1.79 2.76
C THR A 105 -4.83 -2.62 2.78
N LEU A 106 -4.41 -3.17 1.63
CA LEU A 106 -3.06 -3.72 1.51
C LEU A 106 -2.02 -2.61 1.73
N GLY A 107 -0.99 -2.92 2.51
CA GLY A 107 0.01 -1.96 2.93
C GLY A 107 -0.53 -1.00 4.00
N ASP A 108 -0.46 0.29 3.71
CA ASP A 108 -0.86 1.38 4.61
C ASP A 108 -1.97 2.26 3.99
N PRO A 109 -3.02 2.67 4.73
CA PRO A 109 -4.13 3.48 4.21
C PRO A 109 -3.76 4.88 3.72
N LEU A 110 -2.57 5.38 4.04
CA LEU A 110 -2.09 6.71 3.69
C LEU A 110 -1.02 6.71 2.60
N ILE A 111 -0.59 5.53 2.13
CA ILE A 111 0.48 5.41 1.13
C ILE A 111 -0.06 4.75 -0.14
N PHE A 112 -0.34 5.57 -1.16
CA PHE A 112 -0.84 5.12 -2.48
C PHE A 112 -2.07 4.20 -2.43
N ALA A 113 -2.87 4.32 -1.36
CA ALA A 113 -3.99 3.45 -1.07
C ALA A 113 -5.29 3.94 -1.70
N THR A 114 -6.11 2.98 -2.13
CA THR A 114 -7.45 3.28 -2.65
C THR A 114 -8.42 3.68 -1.53
N SER A 115 -8.16 3.28 -0.29
CA SER A 115 -8.95 3.69 0.88
C SER A 115 -8.89 5.19 1.16
N SER A 116 -7.81 5.87 0.77
CA SER A 116 -7.69 7.32 0.92
C SER A 116 -8.79 8.10 0.19
N TYR A 117 -9.33 7.56 -0.91
CA TYR A 117 -10.46 8.20 -1.62
C TYR A 117 -11.76 8.13 -0.81
N LEU A 118 -12.04 6.98 -0.17
CA LEU A 118 -13.19 6.85 0.71
C LEU A 118 -13.03 7.72 1.96
N LEU A 119 -11.84 7.73 2.56
CA LEU A 119 -11.51 8.60 3.70
C LEU A 119 -11.80 10.07 3.39
N ALA A 120 -11.39 10.56 2.20
CA ALA A 120 -11.63 11.94 1.79
C ALA A 120 -13.14 12.27 1.72
N GLU A 121 -13.94 11.40 1.09
CA GLU A 121 -15.39 11.63 0.97
C GLU A 121 -16.11 11.50 2.32
N LEU A 122 -15.70 10.57 3.20
CA LEU A 122 -16.38 10.30 4.48
C LEU A 122 -16.47 11.51 5.41
N THR A 123 -15.50 12.43 5.34
CA THR A 123 -15.50 13.66 6.15
C THR A 123 -16.74 14.54 5.94
N ALA A 124 -17.42 14.42 4.79
CA ALA A 124 -18.68 15.11 4.52
C ALA A 124 -19.93 14.40 5.10
N TYR A 125 -19.80 13.12 5.48
CA TYR A 125 -20.94 12.26 5.87
C TYR A 125 -20.95 11.84 7.34
N MET A 126 -19.84 12.01 8.05
CA MET A 126 -19.75 11.68 9.48
C MET A 126 -18.73 12.57 10.21
N PRO A 127 -18.87 12.77 11.54
CA PRO A 127 -17.93 13.58 12.31
C PRO A 127 -16.49 13.04 12.21
N GLU A 128 -15.51 13.93 12.10
CA GLU A 128 -14.09 13.57 11.99
C GLU A 128 -13.62 12.69 13.16
N GLY A 129 -14.12 12.93 14.38
CA GLY A 129 -13.84 12.11 15.56
C GLY A 129 -14.30 10.64 15.45
N ASN A 130 -15.12 10.31 14.44
CA ASN A 130 -15.60 8.96 14.19
C ASN A 130 -14.84 8.24 13.06
N ILE A 131 -13.88 8.90 12.42
CA ILE A 131 -13.09 8.37 11.31
C ILE A 131 -11.67 8.09 11.83
N HIS A 132 -11.23 6.85 11.72
CA HIS A 132 -9.93 6.42 12.25
C HIS A 132 -9.07 5.76 11.19
N ILE A 133 -7.77 5.88 11.36
CA ILE A 133 -6.76 5.28 10.49
C ILE A 133 -5.83 4.41 11.34
N VAL A 134 -5.70 3.15 10.95
CA VAL A 134 -4.76 2.20 11.56
C VAL A 134 -3.64 1.93 10.57
N PRO A 135 -2.39 2.33 10.87
CA PRO A 135 -1.28 2.18 9.94
C PRO A 135 -0.89 0.72 9.76
N GLY A 136 -0.22 0.43 8.63
CA GLY A 136 0.27 -0.90 8.26
C GLY A 136 1.66 -0.88 7.62
N VAL A 137 2.30 -2.04 7.56
CA VAL A 137 3.61 -2.19 6.90
C VAL A 137 3.43 -2.08 5.38
N SER A 138 4.12 -1.15 4.73
CA SER A 138 4.04 -0.96 3.29
C SER A 138 4.91 -1.95 2.50
N ALA A 139 4.54 -2.21 1.25
CA ALA A 139 5.26 -3.12 0.37
C ALA A 139 6.74 -2.75 0.18
N PHE A 140 7.08 -1.45 0.14
CA PHE A 140 8.48 -1.05 0.04
C PHE A 140 9.32 -1.38 1.29
N GLN A 141 8.71 -1.35 2.48
CA GLN A 141 9.39 -1.68 3.74
C GLN A 141 9.62 -3.19 3.83
N ALA A 142 8.58 -3.97 3.50
CA ALA A 142 8.68 -5.42 3.44
C ALA A 142 9.65 -5.88 2.34
N GLY A 143 9.64 -5.24 1.17
CA GLY A 143 10.59 -5.53 0.11
C GLY A 143 12.03 -5.22 0.52
N ALA A 144 12.27 -4.07 1.14
CA ALA A 144 13.61 -3.71 1.63
C ALA A 144 14.15 -4.68 2.69
N SER A 145 13.28 -5.20 3.56
CA SER A 145 13.70 -6.18 4.57
C SER A 145 14.17 -7.50 3.96
N ARG A 146 13.71 -7.87 2.76
CA ARG A 146 14.20 -9.04 2.02
C ARG A 146 15.64 -8.90 1.56
N PHE A 147 16.07 -7.68 1.26
CA PHE A 147 17.43 -7.39 0.80
C PHE A 147 18.43 -7.17 1.94
N GLY A 148 17.95 -7.00 3.18
CA GLY A 148 18.82 -6.79 4.35
C GLY A 148 19.58 -5.47 4.34
N GLU A 149 19.19 -4.51 3.49
CA GLU A 149 19.84 -3.20 3.38
C GLU A 149 18.92 -2.05 3.81
N PRO A 150 19.47 -1.03 4.51
CA PRO A 150 18.70 0.14 4.90
C PRO A 150 18.32 0.98 3.66
N LEU A 151 17.08 1.45 3.63
CA LEU A 151 16.58 2.36 2.59
C LEU A 151 17.24 3.74 2.66
N THR A 152 17.66 4.19 3.84
CA THR A 152 18.31 5.47 4.05
C THR A 152 19.34 5.37 5.16
N LEU A 153 20.40 6.17 5.06
CA LEU A 153 21.38 6.43 6.09
C LEU A 153 21.57 7.94 6.27
N GLN A 154 21.84 8.38 7.49
CA GLN A 154 22.16 9.80 7.79
C GLN A 154 21.12 10.77 7.20
N GLU A 155 21.53 11.70 6.31
CA GLU A 155 20.63 12.64 5.63
C GLU A 155 20.22 12.19 4.21
N ASP A 156 20.32 10.90 3.91
CA ASP A 156 19.84 10.34 2.64
C ASP A 156 18.40 10.77 2.38
N ARG A 157 18.17 11.28 1.18
CA ARG A 157 16.84 11.60 0.68
C ARG A 157 16.28 10.34 0.05
N MET A 158 15.05 10.01 0.46
CA MET A 158 14.28 8.92 -0.13
C MET A 158 13.08 9.50 -0.86
N THR A 159 12.87 9.06 -2.09
CA THR A 159 11.68 9.38 -2.87
C THR A 159 10.87 8.10 -3.09
N LEU A 160 9.59 8.12 -2.71
CA LEU A 160 8.62 7.09 -3.05
C LEU A 160 7.64 7.64 -4.07
N MET A 161 7.53 6.99 -5.24
CA MET A 161 6.61 7.41 -6.29
C MET A 161 6.12 6.21 -7.13
N SER A 162 5.16 6.44 -8.02
CA SER A 162 4.77 5.46 -9.03
C SER A 162 5.62 5.58 -10.30
N ALA A 163 5.93 4.46 -10.93
CA ALA A 163 6.68 4.41 -12.19
C ALA A 163 5.88 4.87 -13.44
N THR A 164 4.72 5.50 -13.26
CA THR A 164 3.79 5.83 -14.35
C THR A 164 4.25 6.97 -15.25
N ASP A 165 5.25 7.76 -14.83
CA ASP A 165 5.85 8.83 -15.60
C ASP A 165 7.37 8.67 -15.62
N LEU A 166 7.91 8.17 -16.73
CA LEU A 166 9.34 7.90 -16.88
C LEU A 166 10.19 9.17 -16.88
N SER A 167 9.62 10.31 -17.31
CA SER A 167 10.33 11.60 -17.27
C SER A 167 10.52 12.04 -15.82
N ALA A 168 9.45 11.95 -15.02
CA ALA A 168 9.52 12.23 -13.59
C ALA A 168 10.46 11.26 -12.85
N VAL A 169 10.45 9.97 -13.21
CA VAL A 169 11.41 8.98 -12.67
C VAL A 169 12.85 9.38 -13.00
N ALA A 170 13.14 9.75 -14.24
CA ALA A 170 14.47 10.18 -14.65
C ALA A 170 14.96 11.40 -13.86
N GLY A 171 14.09 12.39 -13.59
CA GLY A 171 14.41 13.53 -12.75
C GLY A 171 14.60 13.15 -11.27
N ALA A 172 13.78 12.25 -10.74
CA ALA A 172 13.87 11.81 -9.34
C ALA A 172 15.20 11.11 -9.03
N LEU A 173 15.76 10.36 -9.98
CA LEU A 173 17.08 9.72 -9.86
C LEU A 173 18.21 10.71 -9.57
N GLU A 174 18.06 12.00 -9.87
CA GLU A 174 19.09 13.04 -9.63
C GLU A 174 18.91 13.77 -8.30
N HIS A 175 17.81 13.52 -7.59
CA HIS A 175 17.42 14.30 -6.42
C HIS A 175 17.18 13.46 -5.16
N CYS A 176 17.49 12.16 -5.21
CA CYS A 176 17.46 11.28 -4.05
C CYS A 176 18.66 10.34 -4.05
N GLU A 177 18.94 9.74 -2.89
CA GLU A 177 19.92 8.67 -2.69
C GLU A 177 19.24 7.28 -2.80
N THR A 178 17.95 7.22 -2.48
CA THR A 178 17.11 6.04 -2.67
C THR A 178 15.80 6.40 -3.38
N LEU A 179 15.58 5.81 -4.55
CA LEU A 179 14.34 5.91 -5.30
C LEU A 179 13.54 4.61 -5.19
N ILE A 180 12.31 4.71 -4.71
CA ILE A 180 11.36 3.60 -4.62
C ILE A 180 10.23 3.83 -5.62
N LEU A 181 10.04 2.85 -6.49
CA LEU A 181 9.04 2.90 -7.56
C LEU A 181 7.99 1.82 -7.36
N TYR A 182 6.75 2.23 -7.10
CA TYR A 182 5.58 1.36 -7.19
C TYR A 182 5.11 1.20 -8.63
N LYS A 183 4.47 0.05 -8.90
CA LYS A 183 3.91 -0.32 -10.22
C LYS A 183 4.98 -0.37 -11.30
N ALA A 184 6.22 -0.71 -10.92
CA ALA A 184 7.36 -0.75 -11.83
C ALA A 184 7.22 -1.84 -12.90
N GLY A 185 6.48 -2.92 -12.61
CA GLY A 185 6.32 -4.05 -13.53
C GLY A 185 5.67 -3.67 -14.87
N ALA A 186 4.79 -2.66 -14.90
CA ALA A 186 4.13 -2.22 -16.13
C ALA A 186 5.06 -1.52 -17.13
N VAL A 187 6.23 -1.04 -16.68
CA VAL A 187 7.20 -0.27 -17.47
C VAL A 187 8.63 -0.80 -17.28
N ILE A 188 8.77 -2.08 -16.93
CA ILE A 188 10.04 -2.68 -16.52
C ILE A 188 11.11 -2.57 -17.62
N ASN A 189 10.72 -2.76 -18.88
CA ASN A 189 11.65 -2.70 -20.01
C ASN A 189 12.21 -1.29 -20.23
N GLU A 190 11.37 -0.28 -20.07
CA GLU A 190 11.73 1.13 -20.17
C GLU A 190 12.61 1.56 -19.00
N LEU A 191 12.29 1.11 -17.77
CA LEU A 191 13.14 1.32 -16.60
C LEU A 191 14.53 0.70 -16.78
N ILE A 192 14.61 -0.54 -17.28
CA ILE A 192 15.90 -1.19 -17.57
C ILE A 192 16.71 -0.37 -18.59
N LYS A 193 16.07 0.12 -19.67
CA LYS A 193 16.74 0.98 -20.66
C LYS A 193 17.27 2.26 -20.02
N LEU A 194 16.46 2.94 -19.21
CA LEU A 194 16.82 4.17 -18.52
C LEU A 194 18.01 3.96 -17.57
N LEU A 195 17.97 2.90 -16.76
CA LEU A 195 19.01 2.60 -15.78
C LEU A 195 20.32 2.15 -16.44
N ARG A 196 20.25 1.43 -17.58
CA ARG A 196 21.43 1.11 -18.40
C ARG A 196 22.08 2.36 -18.98
N GLN A 197 21.29 3.29 -19.53
CA GLN A 197 21.80 4.55 -20.06
C GLN A 197 22.52 5.39 -19.00
N ARG A 198 22.14 5.24 -17.73
CA ARG A 198 22.75 5.91 -16.57
C ARG A 198 23.83 5.08 -15.87
N ASN A 199 24.15 3.87 -16.34
CA ASN A 199 25.10 2.95 -15.73
C ASN A 199 24.81 2.61 -14.25
N ILE A 200 23.54 2.51 -13.87
CA ILE A 200 23.09 2.19 -12.50
C ILE A 200 22.11 1.02 -12.45
N LEU A 201 22.08 0.18 -13.50
CA LEU A 201 21.17 -0.98 -13.54
C LEU A 201 21.45 -1.95 -12.37
N SER A 202 22.72 -2.17 -12.06
CA SER A 202 23.15 -3.03 -10.95
C SER A 202 22.78 -2.52 -9.56
N HIS A 203 22.38 -1.26 -9.45
CA HIS A 203 21.95 -0.67 -8.18
C HIS A 203 20.44 -0.84 -7.93
N ALA A 204 19.71 -1.39 -8.90
CA ALA A 204 18.28 -1.59 -8.82
C ALA A 204 17.97 -3.02 -8.36
N ARG A 205 17.02 -3.10 -7.44
CA ARG A 205 16.44 -4.35 -6.94
C ARG A 205 14.95 -4.36 -7.25
N LEU A 206 14.39 -5.55 -7.44
CA LEU A 206 12.98 -5.73 -7.77
C LEU A 206 12.35 -6.71 -6.81
N ILE A 207 11.18 -6.35 -6.28
CA ILE A 207 10.27 -7.31 -5.66
C ILE A 207 8.93 -7.25 -6.37
N SER A 208 8.41 -8.40 -6.78
CA SER A 208 7.05 -8.57 -7.28
C SER A 208 6.27 -9.41 -6.29
N GLY A 209 5.11 -8.95 -5.83
CA GLY A 209 4.23 -9.74 -4.96
C GLY A 209 4.82 -10.05 -3.58
N VAL A 210 5.49 -9.08 -2.94
CA VAL A 210 6.08 -9.28 -1.61
C VAL A 210 5.07 -9.84 -0.61
N ASP A 211 5.43 -10.91 0.10
CA ASP A 211 4.57 -11.62 1.06
C ASP A 211 3.26 -12.20 0.46
N GLN A 212 3.19 -12.35 -0.87
CA GLN A 212 2.08 -13.00 -1.57
C GLN A 212 2.55 -14.39 -2.02
N ARG A 213 2.47 -15.35 -1.09
CA ARG A 213 3.02 -16.74 -1.07
C ARG A 213 3.30 -17.45 -2.41
N ASP A 214 2.48 -17.26 -3.44
CA ASP A 214 2.54 -18.04 -4.68
C ASP A 214 3.20 -17.30 -5.86
N ASP A 215 3.39 -15.98 -5.75
CA ASP A 215 3.83 -15.11 -6.86
C ASP A 215 4.97 -14.16 -6.45
N GLU A 216 5.69 -14.46 -5.37
CA GLU A 216 6.80 -13.63 -4.90
C GLU A 216 8.04 -13.85 -5.77
N LEU A 217 8.49 -12.78 -6.43
CA LEU A 217 9.75 -12.71 -7.15
C LEU A 217 10.64 -11.68 -6.49
N ILE A 218 11.84 -12.09 -6.10
CA ILE A 218 12.87 -11.21 -5.53
C ILE A 218 14.08 -11.25 -6.45
N LEU A 219 14.58 -10.07 -6.81
CA LEU A 219 15.76 -9.91 -7.63
C LEU A 219 16.68 -8.84 -7.03
N ASP A 220 17.81 -9.28 -6.48
CA ASP A 220 18.78 -8.44 -5.78
C ASP A 220 19.61 -7.58 -6.73
N ASN A 221 19.75 -8.00 -7.99
CA ASN A 221 20.42 -7.26 -9.05
C ASN A 221 19.59 -7.31 -10.34
N LEU A 222 19.09 -6.16 -10.79
CA LEU A 222 18.27 -6.07 -11.99
C LEU A 222 19.03 -6.41 -13.29
N GLU A 223 20.35 -6.53 -13.27
CA GLU A 223 21.12 -7.05 -14.40
C GLU A 223 20.78 -8.50 -14.74
N ASP A 224 20.40 -9.30 -13.74
CA ASP A 224 20.01 -10.70 -13.88
C ASP A 224 18.55 -10.86 -14.36
N TRP A 225 17.89 -9.75 -14.70
CA TRP A 225 16.50 -9.76 -15.16
C TRP A 225 16.31 -10.65 -16.39
N GLN A 226 15.38 -11.59 -16.26
CA GLN A 226 14.83 -12.36 -17.36
C GLN A 226 13.34 -12.02 -17.53
N PRO A 227 12.80 -11.97 -18.76
CA PRO A 227 11.40 -11.66 -18.97
C PRO A 227 10.47 -12.69 -18.31
N VAL A 228 9.75 -12.27 -17.26
CA VAL A 228 8.71 -13.05 -16.58
C VAL A 228 7.47 -12.18 -16.35
N ALA A 229 6.31 -12.80 -16.20
CA ALA A 229 5.10 -12.07 -15.82
C ALA A 229 5.24 -11.48 -14.41
N LEU A 230 5.06 -10.16 -14.28
CA LEU A 230 5.14 -9.45 -13.01
C LEU A 230 3.75 -9.16 -12.44
N ASN A 231 3.63 -9.25 -11.12
CA ASN A 231 2.44 -8.84 -10.39
C ASN A 231 2.24 -7.31 -10.51
N TYR A 232 0.99 -6.85 -10.48
CA TYR A 232 0.67 -5.43 -10.38
C TYR A 232 1.40 -4.75 -9.18
N MET A 233 1.52 -5.49 -8.08
CA MET A 233 2.25 -5.12 -6.86
C MET A 233 3.76 -5.35 -7.02
N THR A 234 4.34 -4.72 -8.03
CA THR A 234 5.80 -4.72 -8.24
C THR A 234 6.41 -3.42 -7.73
N THR A 235 7.43 -3.56 -6.88
CA THR A 235 8.22 -2.48 -6.30
C THR A 235 9.67 -2.60 -6.77
N MET A 236 10.23 -1.50 -7.27
CA MET A 236 11.66 -1.40 -7.55
C MET A 236 12.30 -0.45 -6.54
N ILE A 237 13.46 -0.83 -6.01
CA ILE A 237 14.26 -0.03 -5.09
C ILE A 237 15.60 0.24 -5.77
N ILE A 238 15.97 1.50 -5.91
CA ILE A 238 17.19 1.92 -6.63
C ILE A 238 18.02 2.78 -5.69
N HIS A 239 19.26 2.36 -5.44
CA HIS A 239 20.22 3.18 -4.71
C HIS A 239 21.09 3.97 -5.70
N THR A 240 20.92 5.28 -5.74
CA THR A 240 21.68 6.18 -6.63
C THR A 240 22.96 6.69 -5.96
N GLY A 241 23.04 6.58 -4.63
CA GLY A 241 24.20 6.93 -3.82
C GLY A 241 23.92 6.72 -2.34
N ARG A 242 24.88 7.08 -1.48
CA ARG A 242 24.73 7.16 -0.03
C ARG A 242 25.50 8.35 0.50
N ARG A 243 24.96 9.04 1.50
CA ARG A 243 25.73 10.01 2.26
C ARG A 243 26.72 9.28 3.16
N VAL A 244 27.99 9.64 3.01
CA VAL A 244 29.09 9.09 3.81
C VAL A 244 29.18 9.83 5.14
N TRP A 245 29.68 9.13 6.16
CA TRP A 245 30.04 9.76 7.42
C TRP A 245 31.02 10.90 7.14
N ASN A 246 30.72 12.11 7.62
CA ASN A 246 31.70 13.18 7.62
C ASN A 246 32.82 12.79 8.58
N GLU A 247 33.95 12.31 8.05
CA GLU A 247 35.21 12.26 8.77
C GLU A 247 35.66 13.71 9.00
N ALA A 248 35.11 14.36 10.04
CA ALA A 248 35.58 15.68 10.42
C ALA A 248 37.06 15.58 10.83
N LYS A 249 37.88 16.44 10.22
CA LYS A 249 39.27 16.76 10.60
C LYS A 249 39.36 17.28 12.03
#